data_AF-A0A7K0DPS4-F1
#
_entry.id   AF-A0A7K0DPS4-F1
#
_cell.length_a   1.000
_cell.length_b   1.000
_cell.length_c   1.000
_cell.angle_alpha   90.00
_cell.angle_beta   90.00
_cell.angle_gamma   90.00
#
_symmetry.space_group_name_H-M   'P 1'
#
loop_
_entity.id
_entity.type
_entity.pdbx_description
1 polymer ?
#
loop_
_entity_poly.entity_id
_entity_poly.type
_entity_poly.pdbx_seq_one_letter_code
_entity_poly.pdbx_strand_id
1 'polypeptide(L)'
;MPSTPNSPLGRPASPARPRRRTAGASAGPAVAGTTPARAADLTGLPPAFVAICEFDPLRDEGLRYAQRLPAAGVSVELHLYPGTFHGCTLARDAAVTRRMAADADTALRRALH
;
A
#
# COMPACT_ATOMS: atom_id res chain seq x y z
N MET A 1 17.36 -33.24 -56.74
CA MET A 1 18.45 -33.23 -55.73
C MET A 1 17.87 -32.72 -54.41
N PRO A 2 18.11 -33.40 -53.27
CA PRO A 2 17.53 -33.05 -51.98
C PRO A 2 18.46 -32.08 -51.21
N SER A 3 17.92 -31.03 -50.58
CA SER A 3 18.69 -30.21 -49.64
C SER A 3 17.78 -29.57 -48.58
N THR A 4 17.70 -30.28 -47.45
CA THR A 4 17.55 -29.88 -46.03
C THR A 4 16.46 -28.88 -45.57
N PRO A 5 15.68 -29.23 -44.52
CA PRO A 5 14.93 -28.26 -43.73
C PRO A 5 15.86 -27.60 -42.70
N ASN A 6 15.66 -26.32 -42.41
CA ASN A 6 16.36 -25.68 -41.29
C ASN A 6 15.33 -25.12 -40.29
N SER A 7 15.37 -25.64 -39.07
CA SER A 7 14.74 -25.13 -37.86
C SER A 7 15.68 -25.49 -36.70
N PRO A 8 15.72 -24.75 -35.58
CA PRO A 8 15.31 -23.37 -35.32
C PRO A 8 16.50 -22.52 -34.81
N LEU A 9 16.47 -21.20 -34.99
CA LEU A 9 17.40 -20.30 -34.30
C LEU A 9 17.01 -20.23 -32.81
N GLY A 10 17.65 -21.05 -31.99
CA GLY A 10 17.60 -20.95 -30.54
C GLY A 10 18.14 -19.59 -30.09
N ARG A 11 17.29 -18.77 -29.48
CA ARG A 11 17.74 -17.55 -28.81
C ARG A 11 18.61 -17.94 -27.62
N PRO A 12 19.81 -17.38 -27.44
CA PRO A 12 20.55 -17.61 -26.21
C PRO A 12 19.77 -17.02 -25.03
N ALA A 13 19.67 -17.78 -23.94
CA ALA A 13 19.11 -17.30 -22.68
C ALA A 13 19.96 -16.13 -22.17
N SER A 14 19.34 -14.96 -22.01
CA SER A 14 19.99 -13.79 -21.43
C SER A 14 20.31 -14.07 -19.96
N PRO A 15 21.55 -13.84 -19.48
CA PRO A 15 21.86 -14.07 -18.06
C PRO A 15 21.02 -13.12 -17.20
N ALA A 16 20.37 -13.69 -16.18
CA ALA A 16 19.56 -12.94 -15.23
C ALA A 16 20.44 -11.92 -14.50
N ARG A 17 20.17 -10.63 -14.74
CA ARG A 17 20.83 -9.52 -14.04
C ARG A 17 20.53 -9.63 -12.54
N PRO A 18 21.53 -9.65 -11.64
CA PRO A 18 21.26 -9.76 -10.21
C PRO A 18 20.44 -8.56 -9.75
N ARG A 19 19.35 -8.85 -9.03
CA ARG A 19 18.50 -7.82 -8.41
C ARG A 19 19.35 -7.04 -7.43
N ARG A 20 19.56 -5.76 -7.71
CA ARG A 20 20.29 -4.83 -6.85
C ARG A 20 19.53 -4.72 -5.52
N ARG A 21 20.00 -5.43 -4.49
CA ARG A 21 19.57 -5.22 -3.11
C ARG A 21 20.08 -3.86 -2.67
N THR A 22 19.18 -2.92 -2.44
CA THR A 22 19.51 -1.69 -1.70
C THR A 22 19.51 -2.03 -0.20
N ALA A 23 20.71 -2.17 0.38
CA ALA A 23 20.94 -1.94 1.81
C ALA A 23 20.82 -0.41 2.06
N GLY A 24 20.42 0.16 3.20
CA GLY A 24 20.15 -0.29 4.57
C GLY A 24 20.32 0.98 5.42
N ALA A 25 19.34 1.34 6.27
CA ALA A 25 19.45 2.47 7.20
C ALA A 25 18.96 2.04 8.60
N SER A 26 19.80 2.24 9.60
CA SER A 26 19.61 2.01 11.04
C SER A 26 18.72 3.07 11.70
N ALA A 27 18.03 2.91 12.83
CA ALA A 27 17.54 1.78 13.63
C ALA A 27 16.59 2.41 14.68
N GLY A 28 15.28 2.22 14.51
CA GLY A 28 14.27 2.16 15.60
C GLY A 28 13.73 0.73 15.64
N PRO A 29 12.84 0.32 16.58
CA PRO A 29 12.31 -1.05 16.59
C PRO A 29 11.74 -1.37 15.21
N ALA A 30 12.46 -2.23 14.49
CA ALA A 30 12.25 -2.47 13.09
C ALA A 30 10.94 -3.25 12.95
N VAL A 31 9.93 -2.64 12.34
CA VAL A 31 8.87 -3.40 11.67
C VAL A 31 9.58 -4.24 10.60
N ALA A 32 9.72 -5.54 10.85
CA ALA A 32 10.26 -6.47 9.89
C ALA A 32 9.35 -6.48 8.63
N GLY A 33 9.85 -5.89 7.54
CA GLY A 33 9.21 -5.90 6.22
C GLY A 33 8.83 -4.51 5.73
N THR A 34 9.26 -4.15 4.53
CA THR A 34 9.07 -2.85 3.85
C THR A 34 7.60 -2.50 3.53
N THR A 35 6.65 -3.22 4.12
CA THR A 35 5.22 -3.15 3.84
C THR A 35 4.46 -3.37 5.15
N PRO A 36 3.97 -2.32 5.85
CA PRO A 36 3.28 -2.44 7.13
C PRO A 36 2.10 -3.42 7.11
N ALA A 37 1.38 -3.49 5.98
CA ALA A 37 0.30 -4.44 5.77
C ALA A 37 0.72 -5.92 5.86
N ARG A 38 2.02 -6.22 5.81
CA ARG A 38 2.62 -7.55 5.94
C ARG A 38 3.35 -7.78 7.27
N ALA A 39 3.38 -6.80 8.17
CA ALA A 39 3.98 -6.98 9.48
C ALA A 39 3.32 -8.18 10.17
N ALA A 40 4.13 -9.06 10.79
CA ALA A 40 3.63 -10.27 11.44
C ALA A 40 2.82 -9.93 12.70
N ASP A 41 3.20 -8.85 13.38
CA ASP A 41 2.58 -8.35 14.59
C ASP A 41 2.23 -6.87 14.42
N LEU A 42 1.04 -6.48 14.88
CA LEU A 42 0.50 -5.13 14.84
C LEU A 42 0.09 -4.63 16.25
N THR A 43 0.41 -5.39 17.30
CA THR A 43 0.07 -5.03 18.68
C THR A 43 0.82 -3.77 19.12
N GLY A 44 0.23 -3.00 20.03
CA GLY A 44 0.83 -1.80 20.59
C GLY A 44 0.87 -0.57 19.67
N LEU A 45 0.33 -0.66 18.44
CA LEU A 45 0.18 0.51 17.58
C LEU A 45 -0.89 1.48 18.13
N PRO A 46 -0.77 2.80 17.86
CA PRO A 46 -1.79 3.77 18.25
C PRO A 46 -3.09 3.55 17.47
N PRO A 47 -4.23 4.10 17.97
CA PRO A 47 -5.47 4.16 17.20
C PRO A 47 -5.24 4.74 15.81
N ALA A 48 -5.87 4.16 14.79
CA ALA A 48 -5.62 4.51 13.39
C ALA A 48 -6.88 5.05 12.70
N PHE A 49 -6.68 6.09 11.88
CA PHE A 49 -7.64 6.51 10.87
C PHE A 49 -7.10 6.06 9.50
N VAL A 50 -7.91 5.31 8.74
CA VAL A 50 -7.53 4.79 7.43
C VAL A 50 -8.52 5.28 6.38
N ALA A 51 -8.04 6.11 5.46
CA ALA A 51 -8.80 6.59 4.30
C ALA A 51 -8.41 5.80 3.05
N ILE A 52 -9.40 5.30 2.32
CA ILE A 52 -9.22 4.45 1.14
C ILE A 52 -9.98 5.04 -0.04
N CYS A 53 -9.31 5.06 -1.19
CA CYS A 53 -9.91 5.48 -2.45
C CYS A 53 -10.52 4.28 -3.21
N GLU A 54 -11.66 4.47 -3.86
CA GLU A 54 -12.40 3.39 -4.54
C GLU A 54 -11.64 2.80 -5.74
N PHE A 55 -11.02 3.65 -6.55
CA PHE A 55 -10.28 3.30 -7.76
C PHE A 55 -8.76 3.45 -7.55
N ASP A 56 -8.25 2.88 -6.46
CA ASP A 56 -6.83 2.92 -6.10
C ASP A 56 -6.22 1.51 -6.14
N PRO A 57 -5.08 1.30 -6.84
CA PRO A 57 -4.35 0.02 -6.81
C PRO A 57 -4.00 -0.48 -5.39
N LEU A 58 -3.89 0.43 -4.42
CA LEU A 58 -3.58 0.13 -3.03
C LEU A 58 -4.83 -0.17 -2.17
N ARG A 59 -6.03 -0.06 -2.74
CA ARG A 59 -7.30 -0.18 -2.02
C ARG A 59 -7.38 -1.44 -1.17
N ASP A 60 -7.15 -2.59 -1.80
CA ASP A 60 -7.31 -3.88 -1.15
C ASP A 60 -6.22 -4.14 -0.10
N GLU A 61 -5.02 -3.55 -0.28
CA GLU A 61 -3.97 -3.59 0.74
C GLU A 61 -4.31 -2.73 1.95
N GLY A 62 -4.83 -1.52 1.73
CA GLY A 62 -5.33 -0.64 2.78
C GLY A 62 -6.47 -1.28 3.57
N LEU A 63 -7.43 -1.90 2.88
CA LEU A 63 -8.54 -2.64 3.51
C LEU A 63 -8.03 -3.78 4.37
N ARG A 64 -7.09 -4.57 3.85
CA ARG A 64 -6.48 -5.69 4.59
C ARG A 64 -5.76 -5.19 5.85
N TYR A 65 -5.01 -4.10 5.76
CA TYR A 65 -4.33 -3.52 6.92
C TYR A 65 -5.33 -3.06 7.98
N ALA A 66 -6.35 -2.29 7.58
CA ALA A 66 -7.40 -1.81 8.46
C ALA A 66 -8.17 -2.96 9.15
N GLN A 67 -8.40 -4.07 8.45
CA GLN A 67 -9.07 -5.25 9.01
C GLN A 67 -8.22 -6.03 10.02
N ARG A 68 -6.89 -6.01 9.88
CA ARG A 68 -5.98 -6.73 10.78
C ARG A 68 -5.76 -6.02 12.12
N LEU A 69 -5.83 -4.70 12.13
CA LEU A 69 -5.58 -3.86 13.30
C LEU A 69 -6.52 -4.17 14.49
N PRO A 70 -7.84 -4.32 14.32
CA PRO A 70 -8.74 -4.71 15.42
C PRO A 70 -8.38 -6.05 16.07
N ALA A 71 -7.92 -7.03 15.26
CA ALA A 71 -7.47 -8.33 15.78
C ALA A 71 -6.20 -8.23 16.65
N ALA A 72 -5.42 -7.15 16.49
CA ALA A 72 -4.27 -6.81 17.32
C ALA A 72 -4.62 -5.87 18.49
N GLY A 73 -5.91 -5.61 18.75
CA GLY A 73 -6.38 -4.72 19.80
C GLY A 73 -6.27 -3.22 19.47
N VAL A 74 -6.02 -2.87 18.21
CA VAL A 74 -5.89 -1.47 17.77
C VAL A 74 -7.24 -0.94 17.28
N SER A 75 -7.69 0.19 17.85
CA SER A 75 -8.91 0.87 17.39
C SER A 75 -8.70 1.46 16.01
N VAL A 76 -9.66 1.27 15.10
CA VAL A 76 -9.59 1.75 13.72
C VAL A 76 -10.87 2.43 13.28
N GLU A 77 -10.72 3.63 12.73
CA GLU A 77 -11.73 4.31 11.94
C GLU A 77 -11.38 4.16 10.45
N LEU A 78 -12.22 3.46 9.70
CA LEU A 78 -12.01 3.17 8.28
C LEU A 78 -13.04 3.89 7.42
N HIS A 79 -12.57 4.64 6.43
CA HIS A 79 -13.42 5.30 5.43
C HIS A 79 -13.02 4.89 4.02
N LEU A 80 -14.00 4.46 3.22
CA LEU A 80 -13.85 4.28 1.78
C LEU A 80 -14.63 5.39 1.06
N TYR A 81 -13.93 6.15 0.21
CA TYR A 81 -14.51 7.32 -0.48
C TYR A 81 -14.84 6.96 -1.94
N PRO A 82 -16.13 6.86 -2.30
CA PRO A 82 -16.53 6.55 -3.68
C PRO A 82 -16.10 7.62 -4.68
N GLY A 83 -15.84 7.22 -5.91
CA GLY A 83 -15.45 8.13 -7.02
C GLY A 83 -14.03 8.68 -6.92
N THR A 84 -13.23 8.21 -5.95
CA THR A 84 -11.86 8.71 -5.74
C THR A 84 -10.81 7.74 -6.29
N PHE A 85 -9.65 8.30 -6.58
CA PHE A 85 -8.49 7.59 -7.12
C PHE A 85 -7.24 7.94 -6.31
N HIS A 86 -6.15 7.20 -6.53
CA HIS A 86 -4.88 7.44 -5.86
C HIS A 86 -4.40 8.89 -6.06
N GLY A 87 -4.17 9.62 -4.97
CA GLY A 87 -3.74 11.02 -5.03
C GLY A 87 -4.86 12.04 -5.27
N CYS A 88 -6.14 11.66 -5.18
CA CYS A 88 -7.27 12.60 -5.30
C CYS A 88 -7.22 13.79 -4.31
N THR A 89 -6.42 13.67 -3.24
CA THR A 89 -6.11 14.77 -2.30
C THR A 89 -5.53 16.02 -2.97
N LEU A 90 -4.91 15.87 -4.15
CA LEU A 90 -4.39 16.99 -4.93
C LEU A 90 -5.50 17.81 -5.61
N ALA A 91 -6.66 17.21 -5.87
CA ALA A 91 -7.85 17.92 -6.39
C ALA A 91 -8.62 18.58 -5.23
N ARG A 92 -8.04 19.62 -4.64
CA ARG A 92 -8.54 20.26 -3.40
C ARG A 92 -9.96 20.83 -3.51
N ASP A 93 -10.37 21.21 -4.72
CA ASP A 93 -11.70 21.77 -4.98
C ASP A 93 -12.80 20.69 -5.13
N ALA A 94 -12.44 19.40 -5.20
CA ALA A 94 -13.43 18.34 -5.21
C ALA A 94 -14.11 18.22 -3.84
N ALA A 95 -15.45 18.14 -3.84
CA ALA A 95 -16.23 18.04 -2.60
C ALA A 95 -15.84 16.81 -1.75
N VAL A 96 -15.59 15.68 -2.42
CA VAL A 96 -15.14 14.43 -1.75
C VAL A 96 -13.76 14.59 -1.11
N THR A 97 -12.85 15.32 -1.73
CA THR A 97 -11.51 15.59 -1.19
C THR A 97 -11.58 16.50 0.04
N ARG A 98 -12.42 17.55 0.02
CA ARG A 98 -12.65 18.40 1.20
C ARG A 98 -13.25 17.60 2.36
N ARG A 99 -14.22 16.72 2.06
CA ARG A 99 -14.81 15.83 3.06
C ARG A 99 -13.75 14.91 3.68
N MET A 100 -12.94 14.24 2.85
CA MET A 100 -11.87 13.36 3.33
C MET A 100 -10.87 14.09 4.24
N ALA A 101 -10.52 15.35 3.92
CA ALA A 101 -9.65 16.17 4.75
C ALA A 101 -10.31 16.56 6.10
N ALA A 102 -11.60 16.93 6.07
CA ALA A 102 -12.35 17.26 7.28
C ALA A 102 -12.54 16.05 8.20
N ASP A 103 -12.79 14.87 7.64
CA ASP A 103 -12.92 13.62 8.39
C ASP A 103 -11.59 13.28 9.10
N ALA A 104 -10.46 13.42 8.39
CA ALA A 104 -9.12 13.23 8.97
C ALA A 104 -8.79 14.27 10.07
N ASP A 105 -9.10 15.55 9.85
CA ASP A 105 -8.92 16.60 10.86
C ASP A 105 -9.75 16.31 12.12
N THR A 106 -11.00 15.88 11.94
CA THR A 106 -11.87 15.54 13.07
C THR A 106 -11.33 14.33 13.84
N ALA A 107 -10.82 13.31 13.15
CA ALA A 107 -10.19 12.16 13.79
C ALA A 107 -8.94 12.55 14.59
N LEU A 108 -8.09 13.42 14.04
CA LEU A 108 -6.91 13.94 14.74
C LEU A 108 -7.30 14.75 15.98
N ARG A 109 -8.29 15.63 15.87
CA ARG A 109 -8.80 16.40 17.01
C ARG A 109 -9.30 15.49 18.14
N ARG A 110 -10.03 14.42 17.82
CA ARG A 110 -10.47 13.44 18.82
C ARG A 110 -9.33 12.70 19.50
N ALA A 111 -8.19 12.54 18.82
CA ALA A 111 -7.05 11.76 19.32
C ALA A 111 -6.03 12.60 20.12
N LEU A 112 -5.99 13.92 19.91
CA LEU A 112 -4.92 14.80 20.43
C LEU A 112 -5.42 15.92 21.36
N HIS A 113 -6.72 15.99 21.62
CA HIS A 113 -7.34 16.91 22.59
C HIS A 113 -8.00 16.12 23.71
#